data_AF-A0A2V2N4J5-F1
#
_entry.id   AF-A0A2V2N4J5-F1
#
_cell.length_a   1.000
_cell.length_b   1.000
_cell.length_c   1.000
_cell.angle_alpha   90.00
_cell.angle_beta   90.00
_cell.angle_gamma   90.00
#
_symmetry.space_group_name_H-M   'P 1'
#
loop_
_entity.id
_entity.type
_entity.pdbx_description
1 polymer ?
#
loop_
_entity_poly.entity_id
_entity_poly.type
_entity_poly.pdbx_seq_one_letter_code
_entity_poly.pdbx_strand_id
1 'polypeptide(L)' 'MNFWLFGYVKNSPKKKVFILVEGDIPQLEKFKEGILSFPSSIKIKSIQVTEHPFEGVYDEFIIIREDYMDD' A
#
# COMPACT_ATOMS: atom_id res chain seq x y z
N MET A 1 -9.49 15.18 -3.82
CA MET A 1 -10.13 13.89 -4.14
C MET A 1 -9.74 12.96 -3.01
N ASN A 2 -10.64 12.68 -2.08
CA ASN A 2 -10.39 11.71 -1.02
C ASN A 2 -10.60 10.32 -1.62
N PHE A 3 -9.54 9.53 -1.71
CA PHE A 3 -9.65 8.12 -2.04
C PHE A 3 -10.17 7.44 -0.78
N TRP A 4 -11.36 6.85 -0.82
CA TRP A 4 -11.86 5.99 0.25
C TRP A 4 -11.19 4.63 0.09
N LEU A 5 -9.91 4.63 0.40
CA LEU A 5 -9.09 3.43 0.46
C LEU A 5 -8.84 3.12 1.93
N PHE A 6 -8.93 1.85 2.27
CA PHE A 6 -8.73 1.33 3.62
C PHE A 6 -7.59 0.31 3.58
N GLY A 7 -6.98 0.02 4.73
CA GLY A 7 -5.91 -0.97 4.82
C GLY A 7 -4.65 -0.41 5.46
N TYR A 8 -3.49 -0.89 5.03
CA TYR A 8 -2.24 -0.43 5.61
C TYR A 8 -1.06 -0.53 4.65
N VAL A 9 -0.03 0.24 4.96
CA VAL A 9 1.31 0.08 4.39
C VAL A 9 2.32 -0.16 5.49
N LYS A 10 3.25 -1.09 5.25
CA LYS A 10 4.37 -1.35 6.15
C LYS A 10 5.65 -1.61 5.37
N ASN A 11 6.77 -1.17 5.94
CA ASN A 11 8.07 -1.65 5.50
C ASN A 11 8.25 -3.09 5.97
N SER A 12 8.85 -3.91 5.13
CA SER A 12 9.29 -5.27 5.46
C SER A 12 10.81 -5.33 5.46
N PRO A 13 11.39 -6.32 6.17
CA PRO A 13 12.78 -6.69 5.97
C PRO A 13 13.14 -6.83 4.49
N LYS A 14 14.41 -6.59 4.16
CA LYS A 14 15.00 -6.73 2.82
C LYS A 14 14.50 -5.71 1.79
N LYS A 15 14.26 -4.46 2.19
CA LYS A 15 13.91 -3.33 1.29
C LYS A 15 12.64 -3.58 0.48
N LYS A 16 11.66 -4.25 1.09
CA LYS A 16 10.33 -4.46 0.52
C LYS A 16 9.31 -3.60 1.25
N VAL A 17 8.27 -3.21 0.54
CA VAL A 17 7.11 -2.52 1.11
C VAL A 17 5.90 -3.42 0.84
N PHE A 18 5.12 -3.69 1.88
CA PHE A 18 3.83 -4.35 1.75
C PHE A 18 2.72 -3.32 1.87
N ILE A 19 1.78 -3.39 0.94
CA ILE A 19 0.60 -2.53 0.92
C ILE A 19 -0.60 -3.46 0.81
N LEU A 20 -1.48 -3.40 1.81
CA LEU A 20 -2.82 -3.96 1.74
C LEU A 20 -3.77 -2.79 1.54
N VAL A 21 -4.60 -2.87 0.52
CA VAL A 21 -5.54 -1.81 0.19
C VAL A 21 -6.89 -2.40 -0.20
N GLU A 22 -7.95 -1.86 0.37
CA GLU A 22 -9.35 -2.21 0.13
C GLU A 22 -10.11 -0.97 -0.34
N GLY A 23 -11.04 -1.15 -1.27
CA GLY A 23 -11.87 -0.09 -1.80
C GLY A 23 -12.47 -0.45 -3.16
N ASP A 24 -13.15 0.49 -3.78
CA ASP A 24 -13.76 0.26 -5.10
C ASP A 24 -12.69 0.03 -6.18
N ILE A 25 -12.98 -0.85 -7.14
CA ILE A 25 -12.07 -1.19 -8.25
C ILE A 25 -11.49 0.05 -8.95
N PRO A 26 -12.28 1.08 -9.32
CA PRO A 26 -11.73 2.27 -9.98
C PRO A 26 -10.77 3.09 -9.09
N GLN A 27 -10.91 2.99 -7.77
CA GLN A 27 -10.00 3.65 -6.82
C GLN A 27 -8.72 2.84 -6.64
N LEU A 28 -8.81 1.51 -6.61
CA LEU A 28 -7.66 0.60 -6.56
C LEU A 28 -6.78 0.72 -7.81
N GLU A 29 -7.38 0.84 -9.00
CA GLU A 29 -6.64 1.06 -10.25
C GLU A 29 -5.87 2.39 -10.22
N LYS A 30 -6.54 3.49 -9.83
CA LYS A 30 -5.90 4.81 -9.67
C LYS A 30 -4.78 4.78 -8.64
N PHE A 31 -4.96 4.04 -7.54
CA PHE A 31 -3.92 3.89 -6.52
C PHE A 31 -2.69 3.19 -7.08
N LYS A 32 -2.88 2.10 -7.82
CA LYS A 32 -1.80 1.36 -8.50
C LYS A 32 -1.05 2.23 -9.50
N GLU A 33 -1.77 3.00 -10.33
CA GLU A 33 -1.17 3.96 -11.26
C GLU A 33 -0.41 5.08 -10.53
N GLY A 34 -0.97 5.56 -9.43
CA GLY A 34 -0.35 6.57 -8.56
C GLY A 34 1.01 6.10 -8.02
N ILE A 35 1.11 4.86 -7.54
CA ILE A 35 2.38 4.29 -7.06
C ILE A 35 3.44 4.26 -8.16
N LEU A 36 3.05 3.87 -9.38
CA LEU A 36 3.99 3.72 -10.50
C LEU A 36 4.45 5.07 -11.08
N SER A 37 3.58 6.08 -11.02
CA SER A 37 3.83 7.41 -11.59
C SER A 37 4.44 8.40 -10.58
N PHE A 38 4.42 8.08 -9.28
CA PHE A 38 4.88 9.01 -8.26
C PHE A 38 6.39 9.30 -8.43
N PRO A 39 6.79 10.58 -8.52
CA PRO A 39 8.20 10.96 -8.59
C PRO A 39 8.86 10.64 -7.25
N SER A 40 9.46 9.47 -7.20
CA SER A 40 10.10 8.93 -6.00
C SER A 40 11.61 8.98 -6.18
N SER A 41 12.33 9.39 -5.14
CA SER A 41 13.79 9.26 -5.07
C SER A 41 14.26 7.80 -5.07
N ILE A 42 13.32 6.85 -4.97
CA ILE A 42 13.53 5.41 -4.94
C ILE A 42 12.97 4.79 -6.23
N LYS A 43 13.80 4.02 -6.93
CA LYS A 43 13.39 3.27 -8.12
C LYS A 43 12.68 1.97 -7.71
N ILE A 44 11.39 1.87 -8.01
CA ILE A 44 10.61 0.63 -7.84
C ILE A 44 11.14 -0.40 -8.85
N LYS A 45 11.63 -1.55 -8.36
CA LYS A 45 12.17 -2.62 -9.22
C LYS A 45 11.07 -3.49 -9.83
N SER A 46 10.07 -3.83 -9.01
CA SER A 46 8.94 -4.66 -9.40
C SER A 46 7.78 -4.41 -8.43
N ILE A 47 6.56 -4.63 -8.92
CA ILE A 47 5.34 -4.66 -8.11
C ILE A 47 4.67 -6.01 -8.36
N GLN A 48 4.26 -6.67 -7.28
CA GLN A 48 3.42 -7.86 -7.32
C GLN A 48 2.07 -7.49 -6.70
N VAL A 49 1.00 -7.81 -7.41
CA VAL A 49 -0.37 -7.52 -6.99
C VAL A 49 -1.12 -8.83 -6.91
N THR A 50 -1.89 -9.02 -5.84
CA THR A 50 -2.81 -10.14 -5.67
C THR A 50 -4.14 -9.56 -5.23
N GLU A 51 -5.21 -9.99 -5.91
CA GLU A 51 -6.57 -9.52 -5.65
C GLU A 51 -7.31 -10.51 -4.76
N HIS A 52 -8.08 -9.95 -3.83
CA HIS A 52 -8.89 -10.70 -2.86
C HIS A 52 -10.29 -10.09 -2.79
N PRO A 53 -11.32 -10.86 -2.40
CA PRO A 53 -12.63 -10.31 -2.07
C PRO A 53 -12.53 -9.22 -1.00
N PHE A 54 -13.42 -8.23 -1.04
CA PHE A 54 -13.49 -7.19 -0.02
C PHE A 54 -13.86 -7.80 1.34
N GLU A 55 -13.03 -7.59 2.36
CA GLU A 55 -13.27 -8.11 3.72
C GLU A 55 -13.86 -7.04 4.65
N GLY A 56 -13.58 -5.75 4.43
CA GLY A 56 -14.17 -4.66 5.21
C GLY A 56 -13.71 -4.62 6.66
N VAL A 57 -12.46 -5.06 6.91
CA VAL A 57 -11.88 -5.17 8.25
C VAL A 57 -11.17 -3.88 8.69
N TYR A 58 -10.95 -2.95 7.75
CA TYR A 58 -10.20 -1.71 7.99
C TYR A 58 -11.12 -0.49 7.90
N ASP A 59 -11.09 0.34 8.94
CA ASP A 59 -11.86 1.59 9.01
C ASP A 59 -11.11 2.80 8.44
N GLU A 60 -9.79 2.70 8.30
CA GLU A 60 -8.93 3.74 7.73
C GLU A 60 -7.70 3.14 7.03
N PHE A 61 -6.89 3.99 6.39
CA PHE A 61 -5.60 3.61 5.81
C PHE A 61 -4.46 4.05 6.72
N ILE A 62 -3.72 3.09 7.29
CA ILE A 62 -2.67 3.37 8.27
C ILE A 62 -1.25 3.07 7.75
N ILE A 63 -0.27 3.82 8.26
CA ILE A 63 1.16 3.52 8.04
C ILE A 63 1.69 2.81 9.28
N ILE A 64 1.98 1.52 9.17
CA ILE A 64 2.60 0.74 10.24
C ILE A 64 4.11 0.97 10.18
N ARG A 65 4.64 1.58 11.24
CA ARG A 65 6.07 1.74 11.47
C ARG A 65 6.45 0.75 12.55
N GLU A 66 7.12 -0.34 12.19
CA GLU A 66 7.81 -1.15 13.17
C GLU A 66 8.98 -0.30 13.70
N ASP A 67 8.98 0.00 15.00
CA ASP A 67 10.15 0.57 15.66
C ASP A 67 11.27 -0.46 15.49
N TYR A 68 12.25 -0.15 14.64
CA TYR A 68 13.50 -0.90 14.60
C TYR A 68 14.17 -0.67 15.97
N MET A 69 13.96 -1.59 16.90
CA MET A 69 14.90 -1.78 18.00
C MET A 69 16.19 -2.29 17.35
N ASP A 70 17.17 -1.40 17.21
CA ASP A 70 18.56 -1.79 16.99
C ASP A 70 18.98 -2.63 18.21
N ASP A 71 19.19 -3.93 18.01
CA ASP A 71 20.01 -4.77 18.88
C ASP A 71 21.46 -4.75 18.36
#